data_AF-A0A6N6WP01-F1
#
_entry.id   AF-A0A6N6WP01-F1
#
_cell.length_a   1.000
_cell.length_b   1.000
_cell.length_c   1.000
_cell.angle_alpha   90.00
_cell.angle_beta   90.00
_cell.angle_gamma   90.00
#
_symmetry.space_group_name_H-M   'P 1'
#
loop_
_entity.id
_entity.type
_entity.pdbx_description
1 polymer ?
#
loop_
_entity_poly.entity_id
_entity_poly.type
_entity_poly.pdbx_seq_one_letter_code
_entity_poly.pdbx_strand_id
1 'polypeptide(L)'
;ADVRRFIAEAHARGLRVITELVINHTSDQHPWFQRARRAKPGSALRDFYVWSDNDKKYAGTRIIFIDTEPSNWTWDPVANAYYWHRFYSHQPDLNFDNPRVLKAVIGVMKFWLNLGVDGLRLDAVPYLVEREGTSNENLPETHE
;
A
#
# COMPACT_ATOMS: atom_id res chain seq x y z
N ALA A 1 -4.05 -3.79 -24.62
CA ALA A 1 -3.44 -3.40 -25.91
C ALA A 1 -3.28 -1.88 -25.99
N ASP A 2 -4.28 -1.12 -25.55
CA ASP A 2 -4.31 0.34 -25.71
C ASP A 2 -3.19 1.09 -25.00
N VAL A 3 -2.81 0.70 -23.78
CA VAL A 3 -1.72 1.37 -23.06
C VAL A 3 -0.37 1.25 -23.79
N ARG A 4 -0.09 0.11 -24.44
CA ARG A 4 1.14 -0.06 -25.24
C ARG A 4 1.13 0.86 -26.46
N ARG A 5 -0.03 0.98 -27.13
CA ARG A 5 -0.20 1.91 -28.25
C ARG A 5 -0.02 3.36 -27.77
N PHE A 6 -0.62 3.72 -26.65
CA PHE A 6 -0.47 5.05 -26.06
C PHE A 6 1.00 5.40 -25.78
N ILE A 7 1.74 4.49 -25.12
CA ILE A 7 3.17 4.68 -24.83
C ILE A 7 3.96 4.86 -26.14
N ALA A 8 3.76 3.99 -27.13
CA ALA A 8 4.45 4.07 -28.41
C ALA A 8 4.18 5.40 -29.16
N GLU A 9 2.93 5.86 -29.18
CA GLU A 9 2.56 7.13 -29.82
C GLU A 9 3.10 8.35 -29.07
N ALA A 10 3.18 8.29 -27.73
CA ALA A 10 3.84 9.33 -26.94
C ALA A 10 5.33 9.42 -27.26
N HIS A 11 6.02 8.27 -27.30
CA HIS A 11 7.44 8.19 -27.66
C HIS A 11 7.72 8.68 -29.08
N ALA A 12 6.86 8.36 -30.06
CA ALA A 12 6.97 8.85 -31.44
C ALA A 12 6.92 10.38 -31.55
N ARG A 13 6.40 11.06 -30.52
CA ARG A 13 6.33 12.54 -30.42
C ARG A 13 7.40 13.12 -29.48
N GLY A 14 8.36 12.31 -29.04
CA GLY A 14 9.39 12.74 -28.10
C GLY A 14 8.88 13.01 -26.68
N LEU A 15 7.68 12.53 -26.33
CA LEU A 15 7.11 12.66 -24.99
C LEU A 15 7.52 11.47 -24.14
N ARG A 16 7.73 11.71 -22.85
CA ARG A 16 7.92 10.65 -21.84
C ARG A 16 6.62 10.41 -21.08
N VAL A 17 6.40 9.17 -20.68
CA VAL A 17 5.22 8.74 -19.92
C VAL A 17 5.65 8.33 -18.51
N ILE A 18 5.15 9.05 -17.51
CA ILE A 18 5.24 8.66 -16.11
C ILE A 18 3.86 8.16 -15.68
N THR A 19 3.82 7.07 -14.93
CA THR A 19 2.58 6.58 -14.32
C THR A 19 2.68 6.62 -12.80
N GLU A 20 1.53 6.69 -12.15
CA GLU A 20 1.44 6.64 -10.70
C GLU A 20 1.45 5.19 -10.21
N LEU A 21 2.18 4.95 -9.12
CA LEU A 21 2.17 3.67 -8.44
C LEU A 21 1.83 3.88 -6.97
N VAL A 22 0.63 3.47 -6.61
CA VAL A 22 0.17 3.40 -5.22
C VAL A 22 0.81 2.18 -4.57
N ILE A 23 1.82 2.41 -3.73
CA ILE A 23 2.60 1.34 -3.10
C ILE A 23 2.29 1.14 -1.62
N ASN A 24 1.76 2.16 -0.94
CA ASN A 24 1.47 2.09 0.49
C ASN A 24 0.28 1.18 0.80
N HIS A 25 -0.75 1.21 -0.03
CA HIS A 25 -2.02 0.54 0.23
C HIS A 25 -2.63 -0.03 -1.05
N THR A 26 -3.63 -0.89 -0.88
CA THR A 26 -4.47 -1.37 -1.98
C THR A 26 -5.93 -1.10 -1.67
N SER A 27 -6.84 -1.22 -2.63
CA SER A 27 -8.27 -1.32 -2.30
C SER A 27 -8.56 -2.55 -1.42
N ASP A 28 -9.52 -2.44 -0.52
CA ASP A 28 -10.08 -3.58 0.22
C ASP A 28 -10.70 -4.66 -0.70
N GLN A 29 -11.07 -4.32 -1.94
CA GLN A 29 -11.51 -5.26 -2.95
C GLN A 29 -10.35 -5.98 -3.65
N HIS A 30 -9.10 -5.56 -3.42
CA HIS A 30 -7.95 -6.18 -4.05
C HIS A 30 -7.85 -7.66 -3.64
N PRO A 31 -7.53 -8.58 -4.58
CA PRO A 31 -7.45 -10.01 -4.28
C PRO A 31 -6.49 -10.35 -3.14
N TRP A 32 -5.47 -9.53 -2.89
CA TRP A 32 -4.58 -9.71 -1.74
C TRP A 32 -5.33 -9.50 -0.42
N PHE A 33 -6.05 -8.40 -0.24
CA PHE A 33 -6.80 -8.13 0.99
C PHE A 33 -7.92 -9.14 1.19
N GLN A 34 -8.64 -9.48 0.12
CA GLN A 34 -9.69 -10.50 0.16
C GLN A 34 -9.16 -11.86 0.62
N ARG A 35 -7.94 -12.24 0.24
CA ARG A 35 -7.30 -13.45 0.77
C ARG A 35 -6.82 -13.25 2.21
N ALA A 36 -6.18 -12.12 2.52
CA ALA A 36 -5.65 -11.81 3.84
C ALA A 36 -6.71 -11.83 4.93
N ARG A 37 -7.89 -11.22 4.69
CA ARG A 37 -8.98 -11.17 5.66
C ARG A 37 -9.62 -12.53 5.98
N ARG A 38 -9.45 -13.52 5.10
CA ARG A 38 -9.92 -14.91 5.29
C ARG A 38 -8.81 -15.86 5.74
N ALA A 39 -7.56 -15.41 5.73
CA ALA A 39 -6.41 -16.22 6.07
C ALA A 39 -6.23 -16.31 7.59
N LYS A 40 -5.63 -17.40 8.06
CA LYS A 40 -5.34 -17.58 9.49
C LYS A 40 -4.30 -16.55 9.97
N PRO A 41 -4.38 -16.06 11.23
CA PRO A 41 -3.33 -15.25 11.84
C PRO A 41 -1.94 -15.91 11.70
N GLY A 42 -0.92 -15.10 11.40
CA GLY A 42 0.47 -15.56 11.21
C GLY A 42 0.75 -16.29 9.90
N SER A 43 -0.19 -16.28 8.95
CA SER A 43 0.02 -16.88 7.62
C SER A 43 0.56 -15.87 6.62
N ALA A 44 1.34 -16.35 5.66
CA ALA A 44 1.94 -15.50 4.62
C ALA A 44 0.93 -14.65 3.82
N LEU A 45 -0.32 -15.10 3.70
CA LEU A 45 -1.38 -14.36 3.03
C LEU A 45 -1.96 -13.25 3.93
N ARG A 46 -2.10 -13.52 5.23
CA ARG A 46 -2.54 -12.56 6.25
C ARG A 46 -1.56 -11.39 6.32
N ASP A 47 -0.27 -11.72 6.38
CA ASP A 47 0.83 -10.80 6.64
C ASP A 47 1.14 -9.84 5.48
N PHE A 48 0.35 -9.84 4.40
CA PHE A 48 0.43 -8.80 3.36
C PHE A 48 -0.07 -7.44 3.84
N TYR A 49 -0.84 -7.42 4.94
CA TYR A 49 -1.42 -6.22 5.54
C TYR A 49 -1.07 -6.18 7.02
N VAL A 50 -1.21 -5.00 7.62
CA VAL A 50 -0.92 -4.77 9.03
C VAL A 50 -2.19 -5.03 9.85
N TRP A 51 -2.10 -5.95 10.82
CA TRP A 51 -3.23 -6.39 11.65
C TRP A 51 -2.97 -6.17 13.14
N SER A 52 -4.04 -5.99 13.90
CA SER A 52 -4.02 -5.90 15.36
C SER A 52 -5.31 -6.43 15.99
N ASP A 53 -5.20 -6.98 17.21
CA ASP A 53 -6.37 -7.45 17.98
C ASP A 53 -7.15 -6.29 18.62
N ASN A 54 -6.54 -5.10 18.69
CA ASN A 54 -7.15 -3.86 19.17
C ASN A 54 -6.60 -2.66 18.38
N ASP A 55 -7.18 -1.49 18.61
CA ASP A 55 -6.85 -0.22 17.94
C ASP A 55 -5.82 0.63 18.69
N LYS A 56 -5.08 0.06 19.66
CA LYS A 56 -4.19 0.83 20.56
C LYS A 56 -2.77 0.99 20.04
N LYS A 57 -2.37 0.19 19.06
CA LYS A 57 -1.04 0.29 18.45
C LYS A 57 -0.90 1.62 17.71
N TYR A 58 0.30 2.18 17.72
CA TYR A 58 0.63 3.40 16.97
C TYR A 58 -0.16 4.66 17.39
N ALA A 59 -0.56 4.75 18.67
CA ALA A 59 -1.41 5.81 19.21
C ALA A 59 -0.89 7.27 19.02
N GLY A 60 0.38 7.46 18.66
CA GLY A 60 0.97 8.77 18.32
C GLY A 60 0.78 9.22 16.88
N THR A 61 0.14 8.41 16.04
CA THR A 61 -0.04 8.69 14.60
C THR A 61 -1.24 9.58 14.38
N ARG A 62 -1.06 10.71 13.69
CA ARG A 62 -2.17 11.55 13.27
C ARG A 62 -3.07 10.85 12.24
N ILE A 63 -4.33 11.23 12.18
CA ILE A 63 -5.26 10.84 11.12
C ILE A 63 -5.11 11.83 9.96
N ILE A 64 -4.99 11.33 8.72
CA ILE A 64 -4.84 12.20 7.53
C ILE A 64 -6.20 12.76 7.09
N PHE A 65 -7.24 11.91 7.05
CA PHE A 65 -8.59 12.29 6.62
C PHE A 65 -9.53 12.48 7.80
N ILE A 66 -9.26 13.50 8.61
CA ILE A 66 -9.98 13.81 9.86
C ILE A 66 -11.49 14.00 9.69
N ASP A 67 -11.94 14.42 8.51
CA ASP A 67 -13.35 14.66 8.22
C ASP A 67 -14.13 13.37 7.91
N THR A 68 -13.44 12.23 7.75
CA THR A 68 -14.05 10.97 7.29
C THR A 68 -13.66 9.77 8.15
N GLU A 69 -12.41 9.71 8.59
CA GLU A 69 -11.89 8.57 9.35
C GLU A 69 -11.74 8.95 10.83
N PRO A 70 -12.36 8.20 11.76
CA PRO A 70 -12.22 8.46 13.19
C PRO A 70 -10.95 7.83 13.78
N SER A 71 -10.28 6.95 13.02
CA SER A 71 -9.12 6.16 13.43
C SER A 71 -8.31 5.72 12.21
N ASN A 72 -7.03 5.40 12.42
CA ASN A 72 -6.20 4.69 11.43
C ASN A 72 -6.38 3.15 11.50
N TRP A 73 -7.24 2.68 12.40
CA TRP A 73 -7.60 1.27 12.56
C TRP A 73 -9.08 1.07 12.26
N THR A 74 -9.39 0.14 11.36
CA THR A 74 -10.77 -0.30 11.09
C THR A 74 -10.95 -1.77 11.45
N TRP A 75 -12.07 -2.10 12.11
CA TRP A 75 -12.45 -3.48 12.42
C TRP A 75 -12.95 -4.21 11.17
N ASP A 76 -12.34 -5.36 10.84
CA ASP A 76 -12.82 -6.25 9.80
C ASP A 76 -13.57 -7.45 10.39
N PRO A 77 -14.89 -7.62 10.12
CA PRO A 77 -15.71 -8.67 10.74
C PRO A 77 -15.45 -10.08 10.16
N VAL A 78 -14.78 -10.20 9.00
CA VAL A 78 -14.41 -11.51 8.43
C VAL A 78 -13.15 -12.01 9.08
N ALA A 79 -12.21 -11.10 9.30
CA ALA A 79 -10.95 -11.34 9.97
C ALA A 79 -11.06 -11.43 11.50
N ASN A 80 -12.10 -10.83 12.08
CA ASN A 80 -12.23 -10.55 13.51
C ASN A 80 -10.97 -9.89 14.09
N ALA A 81 -10.47 -8.85 13.40
CA ALA A 81 -9.32 -8.08 13.81
C ALA A 81 -9.36 -6.68 13.19
N TYR A 82 -8.60 -5.75 13.75
CA TYR A 82 -8.36 -4.46 13.16
C TYR A 82 -7.28 -4.55 12.08
N TYR A 83 -7.43 -3.78 11.01
CA TYR A 83 -6.37 -3.53 10.03
C TYR A 83 -6.03 -2.05 9.96
N TRP A 84 -4.77 -1.78 9.62
CA TRP A 84 -4.25 -0.43 9.50
C TRP A 84 -4.58 0.18 8.15
N HIS A 85 -4.88 1.48 8.16
CA HIS A 85 -5.00 2.32 6.97
C HIS A 85 -4.59 3.76 7.31
N ARG A 86 -3.76 4.39 6.49
CA ARG A 86 -3.39 5.81 6.66
C ARG A 86 -4.38 6.76 6.02
N PHE A 87 -5.15 6.25 5.07
CA PHE A 87 -6.14 6.98 4.29
C PHE A 87 -7.53 6.43 4.61
N TYR A 88 -8.39 6.20 3.62
CA TYR A 88 -9.72 5.64 3.88
C TYR A 88 -9.65 4.19 4.35
N SER A 89 -10.65 3.78 5.11
CA SER A 89 -10.85 2.39 5.55
C SER A 89 -10.88 1.39 4.38
N HIS A 90 -11.34 1.79 3.19
CA HIS A 90 -11.29 0.94 1.99
C HIS A 90 -9.91 0.91 1.29
N GLN A 91 -8.88 1.52 1.89
CA GLN A 91 -7.49 1.56 1.45
C GLN A 91 -6.55 0.91 2.49
N PRO A 92 -6.68 -0.40 2.77
CA PRO A 92 -5.81 -1.09 3.72
C PRO A 92 -4.32 -1.01 3.33
N ASP A 93 -3.49 -0.66 4.31
CA ASP A 93 -2.05 -0.48 4.16
C ASP A 93 -1.32 -1.83 4.06
N LEU A 94 -0.39 -1.90 3.13
CA LEU A 94 0.48 -3.05 2.92
C LEU A 94 1.56 -3.10 4.00
N ASN A 95 1.89 -4.31 4.43
CA ASN A 95 2.92 -4.51 5.45
C ASN A 95 4.32 -4.57 4.84
N PHE A 96 5.08 -3.47 4.88
CA PHE A 96 6.44 -3.42 4.30
C PHE A 96 7.50 -4.17 5.11
N ASP A 97 7.23 -4.53 6.39
CA ASP A 97 8.11 -5.44 7.14
C ASP A 97 8.08 -6.87 6.55
N ASN A 98 7.06 -7.21 5.73
CA ASN A 98 7.00 -8.48 5.03
C ASN A 98 7.78 -8.40 3.69
N PRO A 99 8.91 -9.12 3.53
CA PRO A 99 9.70 -9.06 2.30
C PRO A 99 8.94 -9.53 1.05
N ARG A 100 7.84 -10.28 1.21
CA ARG A 100 6.98 -10.66 0.08
C ARG A 100 6.21 -9.48 -0.49
N VAL A 101 5.84 -8.50 0.34
CA VAL A 101 5.18 -7.25 -0.08
C VAL A 101 6.15 -6.43 -0.91
N LEU A 102 7.35 -6.17 -0.39
CA LEU A 102 8.39 -5.44 -1.13
C LEU A 102 8.70 -6.12 -2.48
N LYS A 103 8.85 -7.45 -2.48
CA LYS A 103 9.05 -8.22 -3.72
C LYS A 103 7.89 -8.07 -4.71
N ALA A 104 6.64 -8.06 -4.22
CA ALA A 104 5.47 -7.88 -5.07
C ALA A 104 5.42 -6.46 -5.68
N VAL A 105 5.68 -5.43 -4.87
CA VAL A 105 5.74 -4.02 -5.31
C VAL A 105 6.82 -3.83 -6.38
N ILE A 106 8.05 -4.33 -6.14
CA ILE A 106 9.14 -4.31 -7.14
C ILE A 106 8.71 -5.04 -8.43
N GLY A 107 7.95 -6.13 -8.31
CA GLY A 107 7.38 -6.83 -9.46
C GLY A 107 6.45 -5.96 -10.29
N VAL A 108 5.57 -5.18 -9.65
CA VAL A 108 4.67 -4.24 -10.33
C VAL A 108 5.45 -3.09 -10.97
N MET A 109 6.46 -2.54 -10.29
CA MET A 109 7.36 -1.53 -10.87
C MET A 109 8.02 -2.06 -12.15
N LYS A 110 8.59 -3.26 -12.10
CA LYS A 110 9.22 -3.91 -13.27
C LYS A 110 8.22 -4.16 -14.39
N PHE A 111 6.99 -4.57 -14.07
CA PHE A 111 5.94 -4.76 -15.08
C PHE A 111 5.71 -3.49 -15.90
N TRP A 112 5.55 -2.35 -15.23
CA TRP A 112 5.32 -1.08 -15.92
C TRP A 112 6.54 -0.61 -16.70
N LEU A 113 7.73 -0.66 -16.10
CA LEU A 113 8.96 -0.26 -16.78
C LEU A 113 9.21 -1.12 -18.03
N ASN A 114 8.99 -2.43 -17.95
CA ASN A 114 9.07 -3.34 -19.10
C ASN A 114 7.98 -3.08 -20.15
N LEU A 115 6.87 -2.45 -19.76
CA LEU A 115 5.81 -2.04 -20.69
C LEU A 115 6.19 -0.78 -21.48
N GLY A 116 7.17 -0.02 -21.01
CA GLY A 116 7.72 1.17 -21.68
C GLY A 116 7.39 2.50 -21.00
N VAL A 117 6.88 2.52 -19.75
CA VAL A 117 6.82 3.80 -19.02
C VAL A 117 8.23 4.26 -18.65
N ASP A 118 8.45 5.56 -18.70
CA ASP A 118 9.76 6.21 -18.51
C ASP A 118 10.06 6.55 -17.04
N GLY A 119 9.05 6.43 -16.17
CA GLY A 119 9.19 6.71 -14.75
C GLY A 119 7.94 6.35 -13.95
N LEU A 120 8.10 6.37 -12.62
CA LEU A 120 7.06 6.04 -11.66
C LEU A 120 6.95 7.15 -10.62
N ARG A 121 5.75 7.69 -10.42
CA ARG A 121 5.42 8.52 -9.25
C ARG A 121 4.99 7.57 -8.14
N LEU A 122 5.85 7.38 -7.13
CA LEU A 122 5.52 6.56 -5.96
C LEU A 122 4.63 7.37 -5.02
N ASP A 123 3.40 6.93 -4.85
CA ASP A 123 2.43 7.60 -3.98
C ASP A 123 2.59 7.18 -2.52
N ALA A 124 2.31 8.11 -1.60
CA ALA A 124 2.28 7.86 -0.16
C ALA A 124 3.60 7.33 0.46
N VAL A 125 4.75 7.62 -0.15
CA VAL A 125 6.07 7.14 0.31
C VAL A 125 6.37 7.41 1.79
N PRO A 126 6.06 8.55 2.41
CA PRO A 126 6.38 8.78 3.82
C PRO A 126 5.80 7.75 4.81
N TYR A 127 4.83 6.93 4.39
CA TYR A 127 3.95 6.17 5.28
C TYR A 127 4.18 4.65 5.26
N LEU A 128 5.19 4.15 4.52
CA LEU A 128 5.33 2.71 4.24
C LEU A 128 5.59 1.81 5.47
N VAL A 129 6.21 2.36 6.51
CA VAL A 129 6.64 1.58 7.68
C VAL A 129 6.13 2.22 8.96
N GLU A 130 5.63 1.39 9.88
CA GLU A 130 5.16 1.81 11.19
C GLU A 130 5.97 1.23 12.36
N ARG A 131 6.23 2.06 13.37
CA ARG A 131 6.92 1.76 14.63
C ARG A 131 6.19 2.41 15.80
N GLU A 132 6.09 1.66 16.90
CA GLU A 132 5.52 2.18 18.15
C GLU A 132 6.28 3.39 18.67
N GLY A 133 5.55 4.34 19.25
CA GLY A 133 6.13 5.56 19.82
C GLY A 133 6.66 6.57 18.80
N THR A 134 6.35 6.41 17.51
CA THR A 134 6.74 7.36 16.45
C THR A 134 5.52 8.03 15.81
N SER A 135 5.75 8.98 14.90
CA SER A 135 4.70 9.56 14.06
C SER A 135 4.29 8.67 12.90
N ASN A 136 5.04 7.58 12.62
CA ASN A 136 4.88 6.74 11.43
C ASN A 136 4.94 7.53 10.12
N GLU A 137 5.82 8.53 10.06
CA GLU A 137 6.06 9.35 8.88
C GLU A 137 7.57 9.52 8.69
N ASN A 138 8.08 9.22 7.49
CA ASN A 138 9.48 9.36 7.10
C ASN A 138 10.46 8.60 8.02
N LEU A 139 10.08 7.40 8.46
CA LEU A 139 10.97 6.55 9.24
C LEU A 139 12.19 6.12 8.40
N PRO A 140 13.37 5.90 8.99
CA PRO A 140 14.56 5.49 8.25
C PRO A 140 14.32 4.27 7.36
N GLU A 141 13.61 3.25 7.85
CA GLU A 141 13.32 2.02 7.13
C GLU A 141 12.43 2.23 5.89
N THR A 142 11.69 3.33 5.80
CA THR A 142 10.94 3.71 4.59
C THR A 142 11.88 4.11 3.43
N HIS A 143 13.11 4.53 3.75
CA HIS A 143 14.09 5.01 2.77
C HIS A 143 15.14 3.97 2.38
N GLU A 144 15.24 2.85 3.11
CA GLU A 144 16.19 1.74 2.88
C GLU A 144 15.66 0.69 1.88
#